data_AF-A0A7V9S5P0-F1
#
_entry.id   AF-A0A7V9S5P0-F1
#
_cell.length_a   1.000
_cell.length_b   1.000
_cell.length_c   1.000
_cell.angle_alpha   90.00
_cell.angle_beta   90.00
_cell.angle_gamma   90.00
#
_symmetry.space_group_name_H-M   'P 1'
#
loop_
_entity.id
_entity.type
_entity.pdbx_description
1 polymer ?
#
loop_
_entity_poly.entity_id
_entity_poly.type
_entity_poly.pdbx_seq_one_letter_code
_entity_poly.pdbx_strand_id
1 'polypeptide(L)'
;MDDTIALAALMQAVVVKLHKLLRQNITFRIYSRRLLEENRWRAARYGLGGKLIDFGRGCELETRSLIHEILEFVAPEVDELGSQREMAHVERILREGTGADRQLMVWERTQDTKAVVDQIVAETYEGFDLEQMRLPPAPSQN
;
A
#
# COMPACT_ATOMS: atom_id res chain seq x y z
N MET A 1 -9.95 1.00 -6.60
CA MET A 1 -10.51 0.48 -5.32
C MET A 1 -9.72 -0.71 -4.78
N ASP A 2 -9.23 -1.59 -5.65
CA ASP A 2 -8.55 -2.84 -5.25
C ASP A 2 -7.33 -2.64 -4.33
N ASP A 3 -6.51 -1.59 -4.55
CA ASP A 3 -5.36 -1.30 -3.68
C ASP A 3 -5.78 -1.09 -2.22
N THR A 4 -6.91 -0.41 -1.99
CA THR A 4 -7.44 -0.16 -0.65
C THR A 4 -7.92 -1.45 0.02
N ILE A 5 -8.62 -2.31 -0.74
CA ILE A 5 -9.11 -3.60 -0.23
C ILE A 5 -7.94 -4.52 0.12
N ALA A 6 -6.91 -4.55 -0.73
CA ALA A 6 -5.68 -5.30 -0.50
C ALA A 6 -4.96 -4.89 0.79
N LEU A 7 -4.81 -3.58 1.01
CA LEU A 7 -4.22 -3.06 2.24
C LEU A 7 -5.06 -3.37 3.47
N ALA A 8 -6.39 -3.27 3.38
CA ALA A 8 -7.31 -3.60 4.47
C ALA A 8 -7.22 -5.09 4.85
N ALA A 9 -7.16 -5.99 3.86
CA ALA A 9 -6.99 -7.41 4.08
C ALA A 9 -5.65 -7.74 4.76
N LEU A 10 -4.55 -7.09 4.33
CA LEU A 10 -3.24 -7.28 4.95
C LEU A 10 -3.25 -6.82 6.41
N MET A 11 -3.86 -5.66 6.68
CA MET A 11 -4.01 -5.14 8.05
C MET A 11 -4.84 -6.08 8.92
N GLN A 12 -5.94 -6.64 8.40
CA GLN A 12 -6.73 -7.65 9.12
C GLN A 12 -5.89 -8.89 9.46
N ALA A 13 -5.16 -9.45 8.49
CA ALA A 13 -4.33 -10.62 8.70
C ALA A 13 -3.24 -10.37 9.77
N VAL A 14 -2.59 -9.20 9.73
CA VAL A 14 -1.62 -8.78 10.76
C VAL A 14 -2.28 -8.69 12.14
N VAL A 15 -3.45 -8.04 12.25
CA VAL A 15 -4.16 -7.90 13.53
C VAL A 15 -4.57 -9.26 14.10
N VAL A 16 -5.10 -10.16 13.27
CA VAL A 16 -5.46 -11.53 13.69
C VAL A 16 -4.23 -12.29 14.17
N LYS A 17 -3.12 -12.21 13.42
CA LYS A 17 -1.86 -12.87 13.79
C LYS A 17 -1.33 -12.36 15.14
N LEU A 18 -1.30 -11.04 15.33
CA LEU A 18 -0.89 -10.44 16.60
C LEU A 18 -1.82 -10.83 17.76
N HIS A 19 -3.14 -10.88 17.53
CA HIS A 19 -4.10 -11.31 18.54
C HIS A 19 -3.87 -12.77 18.99
N LYS A 20 -3.62 -13.69 18.04
CA LYS A 20 -3.30 -15.09 18.37
C LYS A 20 -2.01 -15.21 19.17
N LEU A 21 -0.95 -14.50 18.78
CA LEU A 21 0.33 -14.49 19.51
C LEU A 21 0.17 -13.95 20.93
N LEU A 22 -0.64 -12.90 21.10
CA LEU A 22 -0.97 -12.37 22.42
C LEU A 22 -1.67 -13.43 23.29
N ARG A 23 -2.63 -14.17 22.74
CA ARG A 23 -3.30 -15.28 23.45
C ARG A 23 -2.36 -16.43 23.81
N GLN A 24 -1.23 -16.54 23.12
CA GLN A 24 -0.16 -17.51 23.41
C GLN A 24 0.93 -16.94 24.34
N ASN A 25 0.71 -15.76 24.93
CA ASN A 25 1.67 -15.03 25.77
C ASN A 25 3.00 -14.70 25.05
N ILE A 26 3.00 -14.61 23.72
CA ILE A 26 4.15 -14.16 22.96
C ILE A 26 4.10 -12.62 22.90
N THR A 27 5.21 -11.99 23.28
CA THR A 27 5.36 -10.53 23.29
C THR A 27 6.50 -10.11 22.38
N PHE A 28 6.50 -8.83 21.98
CA PHE A 28 7.50 -8.26 21.08
C PHE A 28 8.38 -7.25 21.80
N ARG A 29 9.58 -7.02 21.26
CA ARG A 29 10.47 -5.97 21.75
C ARG A 29 9.81 -4.61 21.55
N ILE A 30 9.79 -3.81 22.61
CA ILE A 30 9.30 -2.43 22.56
C ILE A 30 10.45 -1.55 22.07
N TYR A 31 10.24 -0.89 20.93
CA TYR A 31 11.18 0.09 20.39
C TYR A 31 10.77 1.50 20.77
N SER A 32 11.75 2.40 20.92
CA SER A 32 11.48 3.80 21.21
C SER A 32 10.75 4.46 20.03
N ARG A 33 9.90 5.46 20.34
CA ARG A 33 9.15 6.20 19.33
C ARG A 33 10.04 6.80 18.25
N ARG A 34 11.24 7.26 18.61
CA ARG A 34 12.23 7.81 17.68
C ARG A 34 12.64 6.79 16.60
N LEU A 35 12.83 5.52 16.97
CA LEU A 35 13.18 4.47 16.01
C LEU A 35 12.02 4.17 15.05
N LEU A 36 10.79 4.18 15.56
CA LEU A 36 9.60 4.01 14.72
C LEU A 36 9.41 5.19 13.75
N GLU A 37 9.69 6.41 14.20
CA GLU A 37 9.62 7.63 13.39
C GLU A 37 10.65 7.64 12.25
N GLU A 38 11.85 7.09 12.48
CA GLU A 38 12.87 6.91 11.44
C GLU A 38 12.36 6.05 10.28
N ASN A 39 11.82 4.85 10.57
CA ASN A 39 11.26 3.99 9.52
C ASN A 39 10.01 4.61 8.87
N ARG A 40 9.19 5.34 9.63
CA ARG A 40 8.05 6.07 9.06
C ARG A 40 8.51 7.13 8.06
N TRP A 41 9.54 7.90 8.41
CA TRP A 41 10.08 8.92 7.52
C TRP A 41 10.67 8.30 6.24
N ARG A 42 11.44 7.21 6.36
CA ARG A 42 12.00 6.47 5.22
C ARG A 42 10.90 5.96 4.28
N ALA A 43 9.85 5.35 4.84
CA ALA A 43 8.71 4.88 4.06
C ALA A 43 8.01 6.02 3.32
N ALA A 44 7.79 7.16 3.97
CA ALA A 44 7.16 8.33 3.35
C ALA A 44 8.03 8.94 2.24
N ARG A 45 9.36 8.92 2.41
CA ARG A 45 10.30 9.57 1.47
C ARG A 45 10.64 8.72 0.25
N TYR A 46 10.77 7.40 0.43
CA TYR A 46 11.31 6.49 -0.57
C TYR A 46 10.33 5.40 -1.01
N GLY A 47 9.18 5.26 -0.32
CA GLY A 47 8.17 4.27 -0.65
C GLY A 47 8.75 2.85 -0.77
N LEU A 48 8.29 2.11 -1.78
CA LEU A 48 8.74 0.74 -2.06
C LEU A 48 10.16 0.65 -2.64
N GLY A 49 10.73 1.76 -3.11
CA GLY A 49 12.09 1.82 -3.65
C GLY A 49 13.17 2.07 -2.59
N GLY A 50 12.78 2.24 -1.32
CA GLY A 50 13.69 2.52 -0.22
C GLY A 50 14.05 1.31 0.63
N LYS A 51 14.82 1.59 1.68
CA LYS A 51 15.16 0.64 2.74
C LYS A 51 14.54 1.04 4.07
N LEU A 52 14.22 0.06 4.89
CA LEU A 52 13.86 0.24 6.29
C LEU A 52 14.90 -0.44 7.19
N ILE A 53 14.99 0.02 8.42
CA ILE A 53 15.89 -0.55 9.43
C ILE A 53 15.18 -1.70 10.11
N ASP A 54 15.79 -2.90 10.07
CA ASP A 54 15.46 -3.99 10.97
C ASP A 54 16.27 -3.80 12.26
N PHE A 55 15.61 -3.32 13.32
CA PHE A 55 16.24 -3.07 14.61
C PHE A 55 16.54 -4.35 15.41
N GLY A 56 16.03 -5.51 14.98
CA GLY A 56 16.39 -6.81 15.54
C GLY A 56 17.72 -7.29 14.98
N ARG A 57 17.91 -7.17 13.66
CA ARG A 57 19.14 -7.54 12.93
C ARG A 57 20.22 -6.45 12.95
N GLY A 58 19.83 -5.19 13.22
CA GLY A 58 20.76 -4.05 13.26
C GLY A 58 21.25 -3.61 11.88
N CYS A 59 20.48 -3.89 10.82
CA CYS A 59 20.85 -3.57 9.44
C CYS A 59 19.68 -2.95 8.67
N GLU A 60 19.99 -2.31 7.54
CA GLU A 60 18.99 -1.83 6.59
C GLU A 60 18.64 -2.93 5.58
N LEU A 61 17.35 -3.12 5.33
CA LEU A 61 16.83 -4.10 4.39
C LEU A 61 15.88 -3.42 3.40
N GLU A 62 15.77 -3.98 2.21
CA GLU A 62 14.86 -3.49 1.18
C GLU A 62 13.41 -3.54 1.69
N THR A 63 12.67 -2.46 1.48
CA THR A 63 11.27 -2.35 1.94
C THR A 63 10.42 -3.51 1.41
N ARG A 64 10.64 -3.87 0.14
CA ARG A 64 9.96 -4.99 -0.53
C ARG A 64 10.21 -6.32 0.16
N SER A 65 11.47 -6.61 0.51
CA SER A 65 11.83 -7.85 1.22
C SER A 65 11.14 -7.92 2.58
N LEU A 66 11.11 -6.83 3.33
CA LEU A 66 10.42 -6.79 4.63
C LEU A 66 8.91 -6.98 4.50
N ILE A 67 8.28 -6.43 3.45
CA ILE A 67 6.85 -6.67 3.20
C ILE A 67 6.62 -8.14 2.83
N HIS A 68 7.49 -8.78 2.04
CA HIS A 68 7.39 -10.22 1.78
C HIS A 68 7.51 -11.05 3.07
N GLU A 69 8.44 -10.71 3.97
CA GLU A 69 8.52 -11.36 5.29
C GLU A 69 7.21 -11.19 6.08
N ILE A 70 6.54 -10.04 6.00
CA ILE A 70 5.22 -9.83 6.62
C ILE A 70 4.15 -10.72 5.96
N LEU A 71 4.12 -10.82 4.62
CA LEU A 71 3.17 -11.66 3.90
C LEU A 71 3.32 -13.14 4.29
N GLU A 72 4.56 -13.64 4.34
CA GLU A 72 4.85 -14.99 4.83
C GLU A 72 4.42 -15.17 6.29
N PHE A 73 4.69 -14.17 7.13
CA PHE A 73 4.33 -14.20 8.54
C PHE A 73 2.82 -14.31 8.78
N VAL A 74 1.99 -13.69 7.94
CA VAL A 74 0.52 -13.72 8.09
C VAL A 74 -0.18 -14.74 7.19
N ALA A 75 0.55 -15.53 6.41
CA ALA A 75 -0.04 -16.50 5.47
C ALA A 75 -1.10 -17.43 6.10
N PRO A 76 -0.91 -17.99 7.31
CA PRO A 76 -1.95 -18.82 7.93
C PRO A 76 -3.25 -18.06 8.24
N GLU A 77 -3.14 -16.77 8.57
CA GLU A 77 -4.30 -15.91 8.84
C GLU A 77 -4.99 -15.48 7.56
N VAL A 78 -4.25 -15.29 6.47
CA VAL A 78 -4.81 -15.02 5.15
C VAL A 78 -5.68 -16.19 4.70
N ASP A 79 -5.22 -17.44 4.93
CA ASP A 79 -5.99 -18.64 4.59
C ASP A 79 -7.27 -18.76 5.42
N GLU A 80 -7.20 -18.48 6.71
CA GLU A 80 -8.37 -18.49 7.61
C GLU A 80 -9.40 -17.41 7.24
N LEU A 81 -8.94 -16.23 6.83
CA LEU A 81 -9.80 -15.11 6.44
C LEU A 81 -10.32 -15.23 5.00
N GLY A 82 -9.76 -16.12 4.18
CA GLY A 82 -10.11 -16.26 2.77
C GLY A 82 -9.72 -15.06 1.91
N SER A 83 -8.67 -14.33 2.30
CA SER A 83 -8.23 -13.09 1.64
C SER A 83 -7.08 -13.28 0.64
N GLN A 84 -6.94 -14.48 0.06
CA GLN A 84 -5.83 -14.80 -0.85
C GLN A 84 -5.85 -13.92 -2.11
N ARG A 85 -7.04 -13.58 -2.62
CA ARG A 85 -7.18 -12.72 -3.81
C ARG A 85 -6.64 -11.32 -3.53
N GLU A 86 -6.96 -10.77 -2.37
CA GLU A 86 -6.50 -9.46 -1.92
C GLU A 86 -4.99 -9.46 -1.68
N MET A 87 -4.43 -10.56 -1.16
CA MET A 87 -2.97 -10.70 -0.99
C MET A 87 -2.23 -10.76 -2.32
N ALA A 88 -2.77 -11.43 -3.33
CA ALA A 88 -2.20 -11.41 -4.68
C ALA A 88 -2.15 -9.98 -5.24
N HIS A 89 -3.08 -9.11 -4.86
CA HIS A 89 -3.06 -7.71 -5.24
C HIS A 89 -2.00 -6.89 -4.49
N VAL A 90 -1.69 -7.23 -3.24
CA VAL A 90 -0.52 -6.65 -2.54
C VAL A 90 0.77 -7.02 -3.28
N GLU A 91 0.93 -8.27 -3.70
CA GLU A 91 2.09 -8.69 -4.50
C GLU A 91 2.19 -7.96 -5.84
N ARG A 92 1.03 -7.69 -6.47
CA ARG A 92 0.96 -6.87 -7.68
C ARG A 92 1.46 -5.45 -7.41
N ILE A 93 1.02 -4.80 -6.33
CA ILE A 93 1.50 -3.46 -5.94
C ILE A 93 3.00 -3.47 -5.69
N LEU A 94 3.53 -4.51 -5.04
CA LEU A 94 4.97 -4.68 -4.89
C LEU A 94 5.60 -4.70 -6.29
N ARG A 95 5.22 -5.62 -7.17
CA ARG A 95 5.85 -5.75 -8.50
C ARG A 95 5.74 -4.50 -9.37
N GLU A 96 4.56 -3.90 -9.46
CA GLU A 96 4.23 -2.85 -10.44
C GLU A 96 4.43 -1.43 -9.91
N GLY A 97 4.57 -1.28 -8.59
CA GLY A 97 4.67 0.03 -7.95
C GLY A 97 3.32 0.60 -7.52
N THR A 98 3.40 1.70 -6.80
CA THR A 98 2.29 2.44 -6.20
C THR A 98 1.65 3.42 -7.17
N GLY A 99 0.51 4.02 -6.77
CA GLY A 99 -0.06 5.14 -7.51
C GLY A 99 0.91 6.33 -7.66
N ALA A 100 1.77 6.57 -6.67
CA ALA A 100 2.79 7.62 -6.77
C ALA A 100 3.82 7.31 -7.85
N ASP A 101 4.24 6.04 -7.97
CA ASP A 101 5.17 5.61 -9.03
C ASP A 101 4.54 5.82 -10.42
N ARG A 102 3.25 5.51 -10.58
CA ARG A 102 2.52 5.76 -11.84
C ARG A 102 2.41 7.24 -12.18
N GLN A 103 2.11 8.09 -11.19
CA GLN A 103 2.04 9.54 -11.37
C GLN A 103 3.39 10.13 -11.77
N LEU A 104 4.48 9.66 -11.14
CA LEU A 104 5.85 10.06 -11.49
C LEU A 104 6.19 9.66 -12.93
N MET A 105 5.85 8.45 -13.37
CA MET A 105 6.08 8.03 -14.76
C MET A 105 5.36 8.92 -15.79
N VAL A 106 4.12 9.34 -15.50
CA VAL A 106 3.41 10.27 -16.39
C VAL A 106 4.10 11.63 -16.41
N TRP A 107 4.44 12.18 -15.24
CA TRP A 107 5.21 13.42 -15.16
C TRP A 107 6.53 13.35 -15.93
N GLU A 108 7.32 12.28 -15.75
CA GLU A 108 8.60 12.09 -16.43
C GLU A 108 8.44 12.11 -17.96
N ARG A 109 7.36 11.51 -18.47
CA ARG A 109 7.06 11.44 -19.90
C ARG A 109 6.50 12.74 -20.47
N THR A 110 5.65 13.46 -19.73
CA THR A 110 4.90 14.62 -20.26
C THR A 110 5.43 15.96 -19.82
N GLN A 111 6.10 16.03 -18.66
CA GLN A 111 6.43 17.26 -17.93
C GLN A 111 5.21 18.19 -17.74
N ASP A 112 4.01 17.61 -17.70
CA ASP A 112 2.75 18.34 -17.59
C ASP A 112 1.94 17.81 -16.40
N THR A 113 1.68 18.69 -15.44
CA THR A 113 0.91 18.38 -14.24
C THR A 113 -0.57 18.12 -14.58
N LYS A 114 -1.11 18.73 -15.65
CA LYS A 114 -2.48 18.45 -16.09
C LYS A 114 -2.62 17.00 -16.54
N ALA A 115 -1.65 16.48 -17.30
CA ALA A 115 -1.65 15.08 -17.72
C ALA A 115 -1.62 14.10 -16.52
N VAL A 116 -0.91 14.47 -15.43
CA VAL A 116 -0.92 13.68 -14.18
C VAL A 116 -2.30 13.73 -13.52
N VAL A 117 -2.93 14.89 -13.45
CA VAL A 117 -4.29 15.04 -12.90
C VAL A 117 -5.31 14.26 -13.74
N ASP A 118 -5.24 14.35 -15.07
CA ASP A 118 -6.12 13.62 -15.98
C ASP A 118 -6.00 12.10 -15.78
N GLN A 119 -4.77 11.59 -15.56
CA GLN A 119 -4.56 10.19 -15.20
C GLN A 119 -5.23 9.82 -13.87
N ILE A 120 -5.06 10.64 -12.82
CA ILE A 120 -5.66 10.37 -11.50
C ILE A 120 -7.20 10.34 -11.60
N VAL A 121 -7.77 11.27 -12.36
CA VAL A 121 -9.21 11.33 -12.62
C VAL A 121 -9.67 10.07 -13.34
N ALA A 122 -8.96 9.64 -14.38
CA ALA A 122 -9.27 8.40 -15.11
C ALA A 122 -9.21 7.16 -14.20
N GLU A 123 -8.13 6.97 -13.42
CA GLU A 123 -7.98 5.85 -12.47
C GLU A 123 -9.07 5.86 -11.38
N THR A 124 -9.59 7.04 -11.02
CA THR A 124 -10.69 7.15 -10.04
C THR A 124 -12.01 6.67 -10.62
N TYR A 125 -12.23 6.89 -11.92
CA TYR A 125 -13.42 6.44 -12.63
C TYR A 125 -13.33 5.00 -13.12
N GLU A 126 -12.15 4.36 -13.11
CA GLU A 126 -12.03 2.93 -13.38
C GLU A 126 -12.87 2.12 -12.37
N GLY A 127 -13.94 1.50 -12.87
CA GLY A 127 -14.94 0.78 -12.06
C GLY A 127 -16.30 1.47 -11.93
N PHE A 128 -16.42 2.71 -12.43
CA PHE A 128 -17.69 3.41 -12.59
C PHE A 128 -18.11 3.40 -14.08
N ASP A 129 -19.35 2.99 -14.34
CA ASP A 129 -19.92 3.05 -15.69
C ASP A 129 -20.28 4.52 -16.00
N LEU A 130 -19.40 5.22 -16.71
CA LEU A 130 -19.54 6.65 -17.00
C LEU A 130 -20.79 6.98 -17.83
N GLU A 131 -21.38 6.01 -18.54
CA GLU A 131 -22.67 6.20 -19.21
C GLU A 131 -23.82 6.44 -18.23
N GLN A 132 -23.74 5.91 -17.02
CA GLN A 132 -24.76 6.11 -15.97
C GLN A 132 -24.54 7.42 -15.19
N MET A 133 -23.35 8.01 -15.30
CA MET A 133 -22.93 9.20 -14.54
C MET A 133 -22.90 10.46 -15.42
N ARG A 134 -23.93 10.64 -16.26
CA ARG A 134 -24.06 11.81 -17.14
C ARG A 134 -24.09 13.09 -16.29
N LEU A 135 -22.95 13.77 -16.18
CA LEU A 135 -22.84 15.07 -15.51
C LEU A 135 -23.80 16.06 -16.19
N PRO A 136 -24.55 16.88 -15.43
CA PRO A 136 -25.30 17.98 -16.02
C PRO A 136 -24.34 18.90 -16.78
N PRO A 137 -24.74 19.46 -17.93
CA PRO A 137 -23.88 20.33 -18.72
C PRO A 137 -23.40 21.50 -17.86
N ALA A 138 -22.12 21.85 -18.01
CA ALA A 138 -21.53 22.97 -17.27
C ALA A 138 -22.38 24.23 -17.45
N PRO A 139 -22.62 25.03 -16.38
CA PRO A 139 -23.37 26.26 -16.51
C PRO A 139 -22.68 27.16 -17.53
N SER A 140 -23.46 27.64 -18.49
CA SER A 140 -23.02 28.59 -19.51
C SER A 140 -22.36 29.78 -18.82
N GLN A 141 -21.08 30.03 -19.14
CA GLN A 141 -20.40 31.24 -18.72
C GLN A 141 -21.12 32.42 -19.39
N ASN A 142 -21.88 33.16 -18.58
CA ASN A 142 -22.36 34.51 -18.89
C ASN A 142 -21.41 35.53 -18.26
#